data_AF-A0A7Y9LBA6-F1
#
_entry.id   AF-A0A7Y9LBA6-F1
#
_cell.length_a   1.000
_cell.length_b   1.000
_cell.length_c   1.000
_cell.angle_alpha   90.00
_cell.angle_beta   90.00
_cell.angle_gamma   90.00
#
_symmetry.space_group_name_H-M   'P 1'
#
loop_
_entity.id
_entity.type
_entity.pdbx_description
1 polymer ?
#
loop_
_entity_poly.entity_id
_entity_poly.type
_entity_poly.pdbx_seq_one_letter_code
_entity_poly.pdbx_strand_id
1 'polypeptide(L)' 'MKLRSHQALRDYMTFYKINTGYALAKRAGILPGTANFLVQGHRDTCSSRTALAIEQALACPPGFLFEPAGREARR' A
#
# COMPACT_ATOMS: atom_id res chain seq x y z
N MET A 1 1.65 1.42 -10.01
CA MET A 1 0.44 1.39 -9.17
C MET A 1 0.42 2.64 -8.31
N LYS A 2 -0.75 3.20 -8.06
CA LYS A 2 -0.97 4.37 -7.20
C LYS A 2 -1.85 3.98 -6.02
N LEU A 3 -1.53 4.45 -4.83
CA LEU A 3 -2.31 4.24 -3.63
C LEU A 3 -3.58 5.09 -3.72
N ARG A 4 -4.75 4.47 -3.59
CA ARG A 4 -6.04 5.16 -3.68
C ARG A 4 -6.27 6.12 -2.52
N SER A 5 -5.88 5.70 -1.32
CA SER A 5 -6.00 6.51 -0.11
C SER A 5 -4.98 6.11 0.95
N HIS A 6 -4.20 7.08 1.41
CA HIS A 6 -3.31 6.91 2.57
C HIS A 6 -4.10 6.62 3.85
N GLN A 7 -5.33 7.14 3.97
CA GLN A 7 -6.18 6.86 5.11
C GLN A 7 -6.59 5.39 5.12
N ALA A 8 -7.04 4.84 3.99
CA ALA A 8 -7.39 3.43 3.89
C ALA A 8 -6.20 2.52 4.24
N LEU A 9 -4.99 2.84 3.75
CA LEU A 9 -3.79 2.11 4.13
C LEU A 9 -3.57 2.11 5.66
N ARG A 10 -3.72 3.28 6.30
CA ARG A 10 -3.59 3.43 7.75
C ARG A 10 -4.66 2.66 8.52
N ASP A 11 -5.91 2.71 8.07
CA ASP A 11 -7.02 2.02 8.73
C ASP A 11 -6.81 0.50 8.72
N TYR A 12 -6.36 -0.05 7.58
CA TYR A 12 -6.01 -1.47 7.47
C TYR A 12 -4.78 -1.82 8.32
N MET A 13 -3.76 -0.97 8.33
CA MET A 13 -2.61 -1.13 9.22
C MET A 13 -3.03 -1.17 10.69
N THR A 14 -3.92 -0.26 11.12
CA THR A 14 -4.48 -0.25 12.48
C THR A 14 -5.29 -1.52 12.77
N PHE A 15 -6.14 -1.97 11.83
CA PHE A 15 -6.92 -3.20 11.96
C PHE A 15 -6.02 -4.43 12.20
N TYR A 16 -4.90 -4.53 11.48
CA TYR A 16 -3.91 -5.60 11.66
C TYR A 16 -2.87 -5.32 12.76
N LYS A 17 -3.03 -4.26 13.56
CA LYS A 17 -2.10 -3.83 14.62
C LYS A 17 -0.66 -3.60 14.12
N ILE A 18 -0.53 -3.13 12.89
CA ILE A 18 0.74 -2.76 12.24
C ILE A 18 0.93 -1.26 12.41
N ASN A 19 1.85 -0.85 13.27
CA ASN A 19 2.00 0.57 13.61
C ASN A 19 3.07 1.31 12.78
N THR A 20 3.88 0.59 11.99
CA THR A 20 5.00 1.19 11.26
C THR A 20 5.10 0.69 9.83
N GLY A 21 5.62 1.54 8.93
CA GLY A 21 5.93 1.13 7.55
C GLY A 21 6.97 -0.01 7.51
N TYR A 22 7.88 -0.06 8.48
CA TYR A 22 8.82 -1.18 8.62
C TYR A 22 8.12 -2.51 8.92
N ALA A 23 7.17 -2.53 9.86
CA ALA A 23 6.40 -3.73 10.18
C ALA A 23 5.54 -4.19 9.00
N LEU A 24 4.95 -3.25 8.26
CA LEU A 24 4.25 -3.55 7.01
C LEU A 24 5.20 -4.18 5.98
N ALA A 25 6.38 -3.60 5.80
CA ALA A 25 7.38 -4.12 4.84
C ALA A 25 7.84 -5.53 5.20
N LYS A 26 8.11 -5.79 6.49
CA LYS A 26 8.49 -7.12 6.98
C LYS A 26 7.40 -8.14 6.73
N ARG A 27 6.14 -7.76 6.94
CA ARG A 27 4.98 -8.62 6.70
C ARG A 27 4.73 -8.89 5.22
N ALA A 28 4.92 -7.88 4.38
CA ALA A 28 4.75 -7.97 2.93
C ALA A 28 5.98 -8.52 2.19
N GLY A 29 7.12 -8.71 2.86
CA GLY A 29 8.36 -9.17 2.22
C GLY A 29 8.93 -8.17 1.21
N ILE A 30 8.79 -6.87 1.47
CA ILE A 30 9.26 -5.77 0.60
C ILE A 30 10.31 -4.90 1.29
N LEU A 31 10.95 -4.00 0.53
CA LEU A 31 11.92 -3.05 1.06
C LEU A 31 11.27 -2.06 2.04
N PRO A 32 11.83 -1.88 3.26
CA PRO A 32 11.28 -0.98 4.28
C PRO A 32 11.08 0.46 3.82
N GLY A 33 12.03 0.99 3.03
CA GLY A 33 11.93 2.36 2.53
C GLY A 33 10.68 2.59 1.70
N THR A 34 10.30 1.62 0.86
CA THR A 34 9.13 1.76 -0.02
C THR A 34 7.84 1.80 0.79
N ALA A 35 7.67 0.89 1.74
CA ALA A 35 6.49 0.88 2.61
C ALA A 35 6.44 2.14 3.48
N ASN A 36 7.57 2.57 4.03
CA ASN A 36 7.62 3.76 4.88
C ASN A 36 7.22 5.04 4.11
N PHE A 37 7.71 5.21 2.88
CA PHE A 37 7.31 6.36 2.05
C PHE A 37 5.81 6.35 1.71
N LEU A 38 5.20 5.18 1.52
CA LEU A 38 3.76 5.04 1.29
C LEU A 38 2.94 5.41 2.54
N VAL A 39 3.36 4.93 3.72
CA VAL A 39 2.65 5.18 4.99
C VAL A 39 2.78 6.64 5.44
N GLN A 40 3.96 7.23 5.26
CA GLN A 40 4.24 8.63 5.59
C GLN A 40 3.61 9.61 4.59
N GLY A 41 3.26 9.17 3.38
CA GLY A 41 2.68 10.03 2.35
C GLY A 41 3.71 10.78 1.49
N HIS A 42 4.99 10.42 1.60
CA HIS A 42 6.04 10.98 0.72
C HIS A 42 5.93 10.45 -0.71
N ARG A 43 5.33 9.26 -0.88
CA ARG A 43 5.02 8.66 -2.18
C ARG A 43 3.64 8.05 -2.14
N ASP A 44 2.94 8.15 -3.26
CA ASP A 44 1.68 7.47 -3.51
C ASP A 44 1.83 6.37 -4.57
N THR A 45 3.00 6.23 -5.20
CA THR A 45 3.24 5.26 -6.28
C THR A 45 4.23 4.17 -5.89
N CYS A 46 3.99 2.97 -6.40
CA CYS A 46 4.87 1.81 -6.24
C CYS A 46 4.74 0.84 -7.43
N SER A 47 5.63 -0.15 -7.47
CA SER A 47 5.57 -1.22 -8.48
C SER A 47 4.33 -2.10 -8.30
N SER A 48 3.86 -2.75 -9.37
CA SER A 48 2.76 -3.72 -9.32
C SER A 48 3.03 -4.86 -8.34
N ARG A 49 4.26 -5.38 -8.34
CA ARG A 49 4.71 -6.41 -7.39
C ARG A 49 4.57 -5.94 -5.93
N THR A 50 4.99 -4.71 -5.64
CA THR A 50 4.90 -4.14 -4.28
C THR A 50 3.45 -3.93 -3.84
N ALA A 51 2.60 -3.41 -4.74
CA ALA A 51 1.19 -3.22 -4.46
C ALA A 51 0.50 -4.54 -4.08
N LEU A 52 0.70 -5.59 -4.89
CA LEU A 52 0.15 -6.92 -4.62
C LEU A 52 0.67 -7.51 -3.31
N ALA A 53 1.95 -7.33 -3.00
CA ALA A 53 2.53 -7.82 -1.75
C ALA A 53 1.92 -7.14 -0.52
N ILE A 54 1.67 -5.82 -0.60
CA ILE A 54 1.00 -5.06 0.48
C ILE A 54 -0.45 -5.51 0.62
N GLU A 55 -1.17 -5.66 -0.50
CA GLU A 55 -2.56 -6.12 -0.48
C GLU A 55 -2.66 -7.54 0.11
N GLN A 56 -1.80 -8.46 -0.28
CA GLN A 56 -1.73 -9.80 0.31
C GLN A 56 -1.39 -9.76 1.81
N ALA A 57 -0.44 -8.92 2.23
CA ALA A 57 -0.06 -8.78 3.64
C ALA A 57 -1.22 -8.28 4.52
N LEU A 58 -2.07 -7.42 3.96
CA LEU A 58 -3.26 -6.87 4.59
C LEU A 58 -4.53 -7.68 4.26
N ALA A 59 -4.39 -8.89 3.70
CA ALA A 59 -5.48 -9.76 3.23
C ALA A 59 -6.56 -9.02 2.42
N CYS A 60 -6.15 -8.01 1.66
CA CYS A 60 -7.00 -7.26 0.75
C CYS A 60 -7.06 -7.95 -0.61
N PRO A 61 -8.21 -7.87 -1.31
CA PRO A 61 -8.27 -8.25 -2.72
C PRO A 61 -7.30 -7.40 -3.55
N PRO A 62 -6.71 -7.98 -4.62
CA PRO A 62 -5.82 -7.24 -5.50
C PRO A 62 -6.58 -6.09 -6.19
N GLY A 63 -6.00 -4.89 -6.19
CA GLY A 63 -6.61 -3.69 -6.76
C GLY A 63 -7.56 -2.94 -5.84
N PHE A 64 -7.70 -3.35 -4.58
CA PHE A 64 -8.54 -2.66 -3.60
C PHE A 64 -7.87 -1.39 -3.06
N LEU A 65 -6.61 -1.50 -2.63
CA LEU A 65 -5.82 -0.39 -2.07
C LEU A 65 -5.08 0.38 -3.15
N PHE A 66 -4.68 -0.31 -4.22
CA PHE A 66 -3.88 0.28 -5.29
C PHE A 66 -4.61 0.27 -6.63
N GLU A 67 -4.52 1.36 -7.36
CA GLU A 67 -5.05 1.50 -8.71
C GLU A 67 -3.92 1.61 -9.76
N PRO A 68 -4.20 1.32 -11.05
CA PRO A 68 -3.25 1.58 -12.12
C PRO A 68 -2.93 3.09 -12.21
N ALA A 69 -1.66 3.44 -12.08
CA ALA A 69 -1.18 4.81 -12.27
C ALA A 69 -1.20 5.13 -13.77
N GLY A 70 -2.36 5.45 -14.33
CA GLY A 70 -2.50 5.66 -15.77
C GLY A 70 -3.91 5.59 -16.34
N ARG A 71 -4.96 5.73 -15.51
CA ARG A 71 -6.30 5.92 -16.05
C ARG A 71 -6.98 7.08 -15.33
N GLU A 72 -6.95 8.25 -15.94
CA GLU A 72 -8.06 9.18 -15.83
C GLU A 72 -9.33 8.35 -16.02
N ALA A 73 -10.15 8.27 -14.98
CA ALA A 73 -11.50 7.79 -15.11
C ALA A 73 -12.21 8.78 -16.03
N ARG A 74 -12.23 8.48 -17.34
CA ARG A 74 -13.21 9.08 -18.24
C ARG A 74 -14.58 8.64 -17.76
N ARG A 75 -15.25 9.48 -16.97
CA ARG A 75 -16.71 9.54 -16.85
C ARG A 75 -17.12 10.97 -16.55
#